data_AF-C7Q4K4-F1
#
_entry.id   AF-C7Q4K4-F1
#
_cell.length_a   1.000
_cell.length_b   1.000
_cell.length_c   1.000
_cell.angle_alpha   90.00
_cell.angle_beta   90.00
_cell.angle_gamma   90.00
#
_symmetry.space_group_name_H-M   'P 1'
#
loop_
_entity.id
_entity.type
_entity.pdbx_description
1 polymer ?
#
loop_
_entity_poly.entity_id
_entity_poly.type
_entity_poly.pdbx_seq_one_letter_code
_entity_poly.pdbx_strand_id
1 'polypeptide(L)'
;MTDDTTESPHAAPGPVSPDTPPPAAAELPRPPRWLTGRRPAGTSPRNPSRRTFLTTGATTIGGVAVGATTSALLLNDNSTAATPAADVITALGTTTIATPFPHQAGISIPARQQSHGTVAAFDLAPNTTPAQLKALMQAWTAAIADLTAGRAPAPGSSSTASPTPAPDTTTLGSGPCSLTITVGIGPSLFGKAGLDPAARPPQLAPLPAFGTERLDPARSDGDLGVVLAADDALVVFHALRVLTRAAAGTAKPRWVMSGFSRAPGSSPDPAATGRNLMGQLDGTNNPAPAQPDFAGKVFVPADAPTAWMRGGSYLVFRRIRMLLDSWDAQTTAEQERVIGRHKDTGAPLSGGTEHTPVNLSGQNPDGSLAIRGDAHIRLAAAAGNSGAAMLRRGLSYDDGLTADGQPNAGLLFLAWQADPNHGFVPVQKHLTHSMDALNRFTTHETSALFAMVPAPVPGGYLSQALLDHALLDPTNQGH
;
A
#
# COMPACT_ATOMS: atom_id res chain seq x y z
N MET A 1 -8.04 14.77 -70.27
CA MET A 1 -9.03 15.53 -71.06
C MET A 1 -10.32 15.43 -70.26
N THR A 2 -10.80 16.58 -69.78
CA THR A 2 -12.04 16.89 -69.01
C THR A 2 -12.20 16.19 -67.65
N ASP A 3 -11.81 16.82 -66.54
CA ASP A 3 -12.50 17.85 -65.72
C ASP A 3 -13.88 17.41 -65.18
N ASP A 4 -14.01 17.26 -63.87
CA ASP A 4 -14.60 18.31 -63.01
C ASP A 4 -14.49 17.91 -61.51
N THR A 5 -13.81 18.74 -60.72
CA THR A 5 -13.70 18.67 -59.26
C THR A 5 -13.93 20.07 -58.70
N THR A 6 -15.02 20.28 -57.98
CA THR A 6 -15.29 21.54 -57.26
C THR A 6 -15.14 21.35 -55.76
N GLU A 7 -14.03 21.85 -55.23
CA GLU A 7 -13.83 22.23 -53.82
C GLU A 7 -14.61 23.53 -53.51
N SER A 8 -15.16 23.61 -52.29
CA SER A 8 -15.75 24.83 -51.74
C SER A 8 -14.70 25.63 -50.93
N PRO A 9 -14.61 26.97 -51.10
CA PRO A 9 -13.58 27.76 -50.44
C PRO A 9 -13.96 28.26 -49.04
N HIS A 10 -12.94 28.32 -48.18
CA HIS A 10 -12.90 29.02 -46.89
C HIS A 10 -13.23 30.51 -47.04
N ALA A 11 -14.16 31.01 -46.22
CA ALA A 11 -14.42 32.44 -46.04
C ALA A 11 -13.62 33.00 -44.85
N ALA A 12 -12.91 34.10 -45.08
CA ALA A 12 -12.18 34.87 -44.07
C ALA A 12 -13.13 35.74 -43.21
N PRO A 13 -12.81 36.00 -41.92
CA PRO A 13 -13.60 36.91 -41.09
C PRO A 13 -13.26 38.38 -41.37
N GLY A 14 -14.31 39.21 -41.46
CA GLY A 14 -14.23 40.67 -41.59
C GLY A 14 -13.88 41.40 -40.28
N PRO A 15 -13.69 42.73 -40.33
CA PRO A 15 -13.04 43.51 -39.28
C PRO A 15 -13.94 43.76 -38.07
N VAL A 16 -13.32 43.82 -36.89
CA VAL A 16 -13.94 44.05 -35.58
C VAL A 16 -14.08 45.56 -35.33
N SER A 17 -15.30 46.04 -35.10
CA SER A 17 -15.58 47.39 -34.56
C SER A 17 -15.34 47.43 -33.04
N PRO A 18 -14.73 48.49 -32.49
CA PRO A 18 -14.56 48.68 -31.06
C PRO A 18 -15.69 49.55 -30.53
N ASP A 19 -16.76 48.95 -30.00
CA ASP A 19 -17.65 49.59 -29.01
C ASP A 19 -18.75 48.62 -28.59
N THR A 20 -18.44 47.72 -27.66
CA THR A 20 -19.46 46.94 -26.95
C THR A 20 -19.02 46.79 -25.49
N PRO A 21 -19.81 47.28 -24.51
CA PRO A 21 -19.46 47.15 -23.11
C PRO A 21 -19.56 45.68 -22.67
N PRO A 22 -18.74 45.24 -21.68
CA PRO A 22 -18.73 43.85 -21.24
C PRO A 22 -20.08 43.45 -20.62
N PRO A 23 -20.52 42.19 -20.78
CA PRO A 23 -21.74 41.70 -20.15
C PRO A 23 -21.59 41.69 -18.62
N ALA A 24 -22.67 42.08 -17.93
CA ALA A 24 -22.75 42.11 -16.47
C ALA A 24 -22.45 40.71 -15.87
N ALA A 25 -21.60 40.68 -14.85
CA ALA A 25 -21.28 39.47 -14.11
C ALA A 25 -22.55 38.86 -13.50
N ALA A 26 -22.81 37.59 -13.82
CA ALA A 26 -23.88 36.82 -13.20
C ALA A 26 -23.57 36.63 -11.71
N GLU A 27 -24.49 37.11 -10.87
CA GLU A 27 -24.42 37.05 -9.40
C GLU A 27 -24.53 35.58 -8.93
N LEU A 28 -23.50 35.06 -8.28
CA LEU A 28 -23.51 33.72 -7.68
C LEU A 28 -24.55 33.66 -6.53
N PRO A 29 -25.30 32.55 -6.39
CA PRO A 29 -26.29 32.41 -5.33
C PRO A 29 -25.63 32.42 -3.94
N ARG A 30 -26.23 33.18 -3.01
CA ARG A 30 -25.75 33.33 -1.62
C ARG A 30 -25.84 32.01 -0.84
N PRO A 31 -24.88 31.70 0.04
CA PRO A 31 -24.91 30.49 0.86
C PRO A 31 -26.04 30.53 1.92
N PRO A 32 -26.51 29.36 2.39
CA PRO A 32 -27.60 29.25 3.35
C PRO A 32 -27.30 29.86 4.72
N ARG A 33 -28.36 30.38 5.35
CA ARG A 33 -28.38 31.35 6.45
C ARG A 33 -28.08 30.78 7.87
N TRP A 34 -27.28 29.72 7.99
CA TRP A 34 -26.86 29.17 9.28
C TRP A 34 -25.41 29.52 9.67
N LEU A 35 -24.77 30.43 8.93
CA LEU A 35 -23.44 30.98 9.21
C LEU A 35 -23.45 32.44 9.71
N THR A 36 -24.47 32.83 10.49
CA THR A 36 -24.48 34.12 11.21
C THR A 36 -24.68 33.89 12.71
N GLY A 37 -23.68 33.28 13.35
CA GLY A 37 -23.52 33.30 14.80
C GLY A 37 -22.84 34.60 15.25
N ARG A 38 -23.49 35.35 16.13
CA ARG A 38 -22.97 36.56 16.78
C ARG A 38 -21.57 36.34 17.38
N ARG A 39 -20.63 37.23 17.06
CA ARG A 39 -19.44 37.51 17.89
C ARG A 39 -19.89 38.10 19.25
N PRO A 40 -19.53 37.53 20.40
CA PRO A 40 -19.57 38.26 21.65
C PRO A 40 -18.42 39.27 21.68
N ALA A 41 -18.74 40.50 22.09
CA ALA A 41 -17.78 41.57 22.30
C ALA A 41 -16.74 41.18 23.36
N GLY A 42 -15.50 41.64 23.16
CA GLY A 42 -14.37 41.36 24.02
C GLY A 42 -14.53 41.92 25.44
N THR A 43 -14.04 41.14 26.39
CA THR A 43 -13.68 41.60 27.74
C THR A 43 -12.20 41.31 27.95
N SER A 44 -11.45 42.36 28.27
CA SER A 44 -10.00 42.35 28.48
C SER A 44 -9.57 41.37 29.60
N PRO A 45 -8.37 40.78 29.51
CA PRO A 45 -7.89 39.78 30.45
C PRO A 45 -7.55 40.41 31.81
N ARG A 46 -8.13 39.88 32.89
CA ARG A 46 -7.68 40.14 34.26
C ARG A 46 -6.58 39.12 34.62
N ASN A 47 -5.37 39.62 34.83
CA ASN A 47 -4.25 38.92 35.46
C ASN A 47 -4.62 38.46 36.88
N PRO A 48 -4.38 37.20 37.27
CA PRO A 48 -4.20 36.83 38.66
C PRO A 48 -2.71 36.91 39.02
N SER A 49 -2.45 37.74 40.02
CA SER A 49 -1.16 38.05 40.62
C SER A 49 -0.49 36.86 41.31
N ARG A 50 0.84 36.84 41.23
CA ARG A 50 1.77 36.16 42.14
C ARG A 50 1.51 36.59 43.59
N ARG A 51 1.07 35.69 44.48
CA ARG A 51 1.58 35.52 45.86
C ARG A 51 0.72 34.56 46.70
N THR A 52 1.39 33.54 47.24
CA THR A 52 1.11 32.83 48.52
C THR A 52 -0.15 31.95 48.56
N PHE A 53 -0.15 30.71 49.08
CA PHE A 53 0.55 30.09 50.22
C PHE A 53 0.51 28.56 49.98
N LEU A 54 1.63 27.83 49.82
CA LEU A 54 2.30 26.98 50.83
C LEU A 54 1.39 26.23 51.81
N THR A 55 1.48 24.89 51.82
CA THR A 55 1.38 23.88 52.92
C THR A 55 0.77 22.58 52.34
N THR A 56 1.27 21.35 52.49
CA THR A 56 2.41 20.72 53.18
C THR A 56 2.51 19.28 52.62
N GLY A 57 3.70 18.67 52.59
CA GLY A 57 3.82 17.20 52.49
C GLY A 57 5.01 16.69 51.68
N ALA A 58 6.22 16.92 52.17
CA ALA A 58 7.45 16.35 51.63
C ALA A 58 7.69 14.91 52.13
N THR A 59 8.16 14.03 51.24
CA THR A 59 9.20 13.04 51.57
C THR A 59 10.14 12.88 50.37
N THR A 60 11.38 13.32 50.58
CA THR A 60 12.54 13.22 49.68
C THR A 60 13.30 11.91 49.88
N ILE A 61 13.90 11.37 48.81
CA ILE A 61 15.24 10.75 48.63
C ILE A 61 15.20 10.19 47.19
N GLY A 62 16.05 10.44 46.19
CA GLY A 62 17.28 11.21 45.96
C GLY A 62 17.88 10.72 44.61
N GLY A 63 18.54 11.58 43.81
CA GLY A 63 19.53 11.14 42.79
C GLY A 63 19.24 11.33 41.27
N VAL A 64 19.66 12.48 40.74
CA VAL A 64 20.50 12.73 39.52
C VAL A 64 20.26 11.98 38.17
N ALA A 65 19.98 12.82 37.16
CA ALA A 65 20.45 12.85 35.75
C ALA A 65 19.83 11.99 34.61
N VAL A 66 19.30 12.76 33.63
CA VAL A 66 19.53 12.70 32.17
C VAL A 66 19.23 11.38 31.44
N GLY A 67 18.17 11.42 30.61
CA GLY A 67 17.98 10.50 29.49
C GLY A 67 16.51 10.31 29.16
N ALA A 68 15.97 11.08 28.21
CA ALA A 68 14.65 10.81 27.65
C ALA A 68 14.72 9.54 26.79
N THR A 69 14.47 8.39 27.39
CA THR A 69 14.26 7.11 26.71
C THR A 69 12.77 6.79 26.69
N THR A 70 12.06 7.26 25.67
CA THR A 70 10.69 6.80 25.40
C THR A 70 10.73 5.46 24.67
N SER A 71 10.81 4.38 25.42
CA SER A 71 10.56 3.02 24.93
C SER A 71 10.05 2.13 26.06
N ALA A 72 8.75 1.82 26.05
CA ALA A 72 8.12 0.55 26.42
C ALA A 72 6.64 0.78 26.76
N LEU A 73 5.74 0.62 25.78
CA LEU A 73 4.36 0.25 26.07
C LEU A 73 4.35 -1.28 26.26
N LEU A 74 4.56 -1.70 27.51
CA LEU A 74 4.21 -3.03 27.99
C LEU A 74 2.80 -2.98 28.58
N LEU A 75 2.06 -4.05 28.34
CA LEU A 75 0.65 -4.23 28.59
C LEU A 75 0.28 -3.98 30.06
N ASN A 76 -0.70 -3.10 30.29
CA ASN A 76 -1.57 -3.24 31.45
C ASN A 76 -2.99 -2.80 31.09
N ASP A 77 -3.92 -3.73 31.29
CA ASP A 77 -5.34 -3.64 31.03
C ASP A 77 -6.06 -2.80 32.11
N ASN A 78 -7.24 -2.28 31.78
CA ASN A 78 -8.17 -1.51 32.62
C ASN A 78 -7.75 -0.09 33.06
N SER A 79 -7.78 0.85 32.10
CA SER A 79 -8.38 2.17 32.27
C SER A 79 -8.55 2.81 30.90
N THR A 80 -9.79 2.87 30.39
CA THR A 80 -10.14 3.71 29.23
C THR A 80 -10.12 5.17 29.66
N ALA A 81 -8.93 5.71 29.96
CA ALA A 81 -8.72 7.14 29.85
C ALA A 81 -8.79 7.44 28.35
N ALA A 82 -9.88 8.08 27.92
CA ALA A 82 -10.02 8.52 26.54
C ALA A 82 -8.79 9.38 26.18
N THR A 83 -7.95 8.89 25.27
CA THR A 83 -6.88 9.68 24.68
C THR A 83 -7.53 10.94 24.10
N PRO A 84 -7.15 12.16 24.53
CA PRO A 84 -7.70 13.39 23.98
C PRO A 84 -7.69 13.35 22.45
N ALA A 85 -8.76 13.80 21.79
CA ALA A 85 -8.83 13.79 20.32
C ALA A 85 -7.68 14.56 19.65
N ALA A 86 -7.11 15.56 20.34
CA ALA A 86 -5.92 16.29 19.91
C ALA A 86 -4.66 15.40 19.80
N ASP A 87 -4.54 14.38 20.66
CA ASP A 87 -3.41 13.45 20.67
C ASP A 87 -3.51 12.45 19.50
N VAL A 88 -4.73 12.06 19.12
CA VAL A 88 -4.99 11.19 17.95
C VAL A 88 -4.62 11.91 16.63
N ILE A 89 -5.02 13.17 16.49
CA ILE A 89 -4.72 13.97 15.29
C ILE A 89 -3.20 14.19 15.16
N THR A 90 -2.52 14.48 16.27
CA THR A 90 -1.07 14.71 16.24
C THR A 90 -0.30 13.40 15.98
N ALA A 91 -0.75 12.28 16.55
CA ALA A 91 -0.13 10.97 16.33
C ALA A 91 -0.13 10.55 14.85
N LEU A 92 -1.13 10.97 14.07
CA LEU A 92 -1.16 10.72 12.63
C LEU A 92 0.08 11.28 11.93
N GLY A 93 0.52 12.48 12.30
CA GLY A 93 1.69 13.12 11.71
C GLY A 93 3.02 12.60 12.25
N THR A 94 3.09 12.29 13.55
CA THR A 94 4.37 12.04 14.25
C THR A 94 4.76 10.56 14.35
N THR A 95 3.84 9.64 14.06
CA THR A 95 4.11 8.19 14.19
C THR A 95 5.24 7.76 13.27
N THR A 96 6.25 7.13 13.86
CA THR A 96 7.36 6.45 13.15
C THR A 96 7.15 4.95 13.21
N ILE A 97 7.44 4.23 12.12
CA ILE A 97 7.42 2.77 12.10
C ILE A 97 8.85 2.24 12.14
N ALA A 98 9.14 1.42 13.14
CA ALA A 98 10.40 0.68 13.20
C ALA A 98 10.43 -0.43 12.15
N THR A 99 11.61 -0.69 11.57
CA THR A 99 11.83 -1.85 10.69
C THR A 99 12.24 -3.06 11.54
N PRO A 100 11.39 -4.11 11.63
CA PRO A 100 11.67 -5.26 12.49
C PRO A 100 12.66 -6.22 11.82
N PHE A 101 13.94 -6.26 12.20
CA PHE A 101 14.85 -7.27 11.66
C PHE A 101 14.36 -8.71 11.98
N PRO A 102 14.38 -9.67 11.02
CA PRO A 102 14.93 -9.59 9.66
C PRO A 102 13.93 -9.16 8.57
N HIS A 103 12.73 -8.72 8.93
CA HIS A 103 11.64 -8.40 8.00
C HIS A 103 11.59 -6.90 7.66
N GLN A 104 11.37 -6.55 6.39
CA GLN A 104 11.05 -5.17 6.07
C GLN A 104 9.71 -4.75 6.70
N ALA A 105 9.61 -3.49 7.12
CA ALA A 105 8.33 -2.89 7.48
C ALA A 105 7.40 -2.80 6.25
N GLY A 106 6.11 -2.60 6.49
CA GLY A 106 5.06 -2.56 5.45
C GLY A 106 4.42 -3.91 5.13
N ILE A 107 4.97 -5.01 5.67
CA ILE A 107 4.43 -6.38 5.53
C ILE A 107 3.44 -6.69 6.66
N SER A 108 3.95 -6.93 7.87
CA SER A 108 3.15 -7.21 9.07
C SER A 108 3.13 -6.06 10.08
N ILE A 109 4.06 -5.11 9.93
CA ILE A 109 4.19 -3.93 10.80
C ILE A 109 4.12 -2.67 9.93
N PRO A 110 3.24 -1.70 10.25
CA PRO A 110 2.26 -1.73 11.34
C PRO A 110 1.13 -2.73 11.08
N ALA A 111 0.52 -3.23 12.17
CA ALA A 111 -0.60 -4.17 12.09
C ALA A 111 -1.83 -3.55 11.38
N ARG A 112 -2.06 -2.25 11.58
CA ARG A 112 -3.09 -1.49 10.86
C ARG A 112 -2.61 -1.13 9.45
N GLN A 113 -3.52 -1.17 8.48
CA GLN A 113 -3.31 -0.61 7.14
C GLN A 113 -3.19 0.91 7.18
N GLN A 114 -2.14 1.47 6.57
CA GLN A 114 -1.99 2.92 6.38
C GLN A 114 -2.96 3.46 5.30
N SER A 115 -3.42 4.71 5.45
CA SER A 115 -4.52 5.25 4.63
C SER A 115 -4.18 5.53 3.16
N HIS A 116 -2.90 5.73 2.85
CA HIS A 116 -2.42 5.92 1.49
C HIS A 116 -1.31 4.93 1.20
N GLY A 117 -1.28 4.44 -0.04
CA GLY A 117 -0.14 3.67 -0.52
C GLY A 117 0.03 3.72 -2.02
N THR A 118 1.26 3.45 -2.44
CA THR A 118 1.63 3.37 -3.84
C THR A 118 2.45 2.10 -4.06
N VAL A 119 2.08 1.33 -5.08
CA VAL A 119 2.88 0.23 -5.59
C VAL A 119 3.50 0.68 -6.90
N ALA A 120 4.81 0.55 -7.02
CA ALA A 120 5.54 0.91 -8.22
C ALA A 120 6.48 -0.23 -8.63
N ALA A 121 6.64 -0.41 -9.94
CA ALA A 121 7.70 -1.24 -10.48
C ALA A 121 8.68 -0.40 -11.28
N PHE A 122 9.92 -0.85 -11.34
CA PHE A 122 10.99 -0.22 -12.10
C PHE A 122 11.62 -1.24 -13.04
N ASP A 123 12.00 -0.78 -14.23
CA ASP A 123 12.85 -1.52 -15.16
C ASP A 123 14.28 -0.98 -15.10
N LEU A 124 15.26 -1.88 -15.09
CA LEU A 124 16.67 -1.52 -15.18
C LEU A 124 16.98 -0.84 -16.51
N ALA A 125 17.92 0.10 -16.48
CA ALA A 125 18.51 0.65 -17.68
C ALA A 125 19.30 -0.45 -18.44
N PRO A 126 19.41 -0.37 -19.78
CA PRO A 126 20.22 -1.30 -20.54
C PRO A 126 21.66 -1.38 -19.99
N ASN A 127 22.22 -2.58 -19.93
CA ASN A 127 23.59 -2.84 -19.47
C ASN A 127 23.87 -2.44 -18.01
N THR A 128 22.84 -2.38 -17.16
CA THR A 128 23.02 -2.17 -15.71
C THR A 128 23.88 -3.28 -15.12
N THR A 129 24.98 -2.91 -14.44
CA THR A 129 25.90 -3.88 -13.82
C THR A 129 25.51 -4.21 -12.37
N PRO A 130 25.99 -5.34 -11.81
CA PRO A 130 25.82 -5.65 -10.39
C PRO A 130 26.36 -4.54 -9.47
N ALA A 131 27.44 -3.85 -9.87
CA ALA A 131 28.00 -2.73 -9.11
C ALA A 131 27.07 -1.51 -9.09
N GLN A 132 26.45 -1.18 -10.22
CA GLN A 132 25.44 -0.09 -10.29
C GLN A 132 24.18 -0.45 -9.50
N LEU A 133 23.75 -1.71 -9.55
CA LEU A 133 22.62 -2.19 -8.75
C LEU A 133 22.92 -2.15 -7.24
N LYS A 134 24.14 -2.52 -6.82
CA LYS A 134 24.62 -2.35 -5.45
C LYS A 134 24.57 -0.90 -5.00
N ALA A 135 25.08 0.02 -5.81
CA ALA A 135 25.04 1.45 -5.51
C ALA A 135 23.60 1.97 -5.37
N LEU A 136 22.68 1.51 -6.23
CA LEU A 136 21.26 1.83 -6.12
C LEU A 136 20.64 1.31 -4.82
N MET A 137 20.87 0.05 -4.46
CA MET A 137 20.33 -0.53 -3.22
C MET A 137 20.87 0.19 -1.97
N GLN A 138 22.14 0.62 -1.99
CA GLN A 138 22.72 1.45 -0.92
C GLN A 138 22.04 2.82 -0.84
N ALA A 139 21.86 3.49 -1.99
CA ALA A 139 21.20 4.80 -2.05
C ALA A 139 19.74 4.72 -1.57
N TRP A 140 19.00 3.70 -2.01
CA TRP A 140 17.64 3.44 -1.53
C TRP A 140 17.60 3.12 -0.04
N THR A 141 18.53 2.31 0.47
CA THR A 141 18.59 1.99 1.91
C THR A 141 18.76 3.25 2.76
N ALA A 142 19.70 4.13 2.37
CA ALA A 142 19.94 5.39 3.07
C ALA A 142 18.72 6.32 2.99
N ALA A 143 18.14 6.48 1.80
CA ALA A 143 16.94 7.30 1.60
C ALA A 143 15.75 6.79 2.42
N ILE A 144 15.52 5.47 2.46
CA ILE A 144 14.45 4.86 3.26
C ILE A 144 14.64 5.20 4.73
N ALA A 145 15.86 5.03 5.28
CA ALA A 145 16.14 5.31 6.69
C ALA A 145 15.88 6.77 7.10
N ASP A 146 16.13 7.72 6.20
CA ASP A 146 15.83 9.14 6.41
C ASP A 146 14.34 9.44 6.29
N LEU A 147 13.71 8.99 5.20
CA LEU A 147 12.29 9.23 4.92
C LEU A 147 11.39 8.66 6.02
N THR A 148 11.61 7.40 6.43
CA THR A 148 10.78 6.76 7.47
C THR A 148 10.95 7.37 8.85
N ALA A 149 12.01 8.17 9.05
CA ALA A 149 12.23 8.93 10.28
C ALA A 149 11.84 10.42 10.14
N GLY A 150 11.20 10.81 9.04
CA GLY A 150 10.77 12.19 8.79
C GLY A 150 11.92 13.15 8.55
N ARG A 151 13.08 12.66 8.11
CA ARG A 151 14.25 13.48 7.75
C ARG A 151 14.31 13.67 6.23
N ALA A 152 14.81 14.83 5.81
CA ALA A 152 15.17 15.04 4.41
C ALA A 152 16.37 14.13 4.06
N PRO A 153 16.29 13.33 2.98
CA PRO A 153 17.43 12.56 2.50
C PRO A 153 18.61 13.47 2.16
N ALA A 154 19.83 13.01 2.45
CA ALA A 154 21.03 13.75 2.04
C ALA A 154 21.04 13.97 0.51
N PRO A 155 21.47 15.15 0.01
CA PRO A 155 21.72 15.33 -1.40
C PRO A 155 22.72 14.27 -1.86
N GLY A 156 22.38 13.48 -2.88
CA GLY A 156 23.27 12.43 -3.40
C GLY A 156 24.65 13.00 -3.70
N SER A 157 25.71 12.29 -3.30
CA SER A 157 27.12 12.72 -3.43
C SER A 157 27.60 12.93 -4.88
N SER A 158 26.75 12.65 -5.88
CA SER A 158 27.04 12.80 -7.30
C SER A 158 26.73 14.19 -7.88
N SER A 159 26.11 15.10 -7.12
CA SER A 159 25.83 16.46 -7.61
C SER A 159 27.05 17.38 -7.44
N THR A 160 28.08 17.19 -8.27
CA THR A 160 29.07 18.26 -8.59
C THR A 160 28.48 19.30 -9.55
N ALA A 161 27.21 19.14 -9.94
CA ALA A 161 26.51 20.04 -10.84
C ALA A 161 26.35 21.43 -10.20
N SER A 162 26.85 22.44 -10.92
CA SER A 162 26.55 23.84 -10.67
C SER A 162 25.45 24.27 -11.65
N PRO A 163 24.38 24.94 -11.19
CA PRO A 163 24.12 25.33 -9.80
C PRO A 163 23.65 24.16 -8.92
N THR A 164 23.97 24.22 -7.63
CA THR A 164 23.47 23.29 -6.61
C THR A 164 21.94 23.26 -6.64
N PRO A 165 21.29 22.09 -6.65
CA PRO A 165 19.83 22.02 -6.60
C PRO A 165 19.27 22.72 -5.36
N ALA A 166 18.11 23.36 -5.51
CA ALA A 166 17.35 23.89 -4.38
C ALA A 166 17.04 22.77 -3.36
N PRO A 167 16.94 23.10 -2.06
CA PRO A 167 16.57 22.12 -1.03
C PRO A 167 15.21 21.50 -1.34
N ASP A 168 15.05 20.21 -1.05
CA ASP A 168 13.78 19.52 -1.18
C ASP A 168 12.84 19.93 -0.03
N THR A 169 11.81 20.70 -0.35
CA THR A 169 10.83 21.21 0.62
C THR A 169 9.46 20.53 0.50
N THR A 170 9.35 19.43 -0.26
CA THR A 170 8.05 18.81 -0.61
C THR A 170 7.24 18.44 0.63
N THR A 171 7.89 17.92 1.67
CA THR A 171 7.28 17.48 2.94
C THR A 171 7.74 18.32 4.12
N LEU A 172 8.25 19.54 3.87
CA LEU A 172 8.70 20.43 4.94
C LEU A 172 7.54 20.77 5.88
N GLY A 173 7.68 20.42 7.15
CA GLY A 173 6.64 20.61 8.18
C GLY A 173 5.76 19.37 8.42
N SER A 174 5.87 18.33 7.58
CA SER A 174 5.26 17.03 7.84
C SER A 174 6.16 16.15 8.72
N GLY A 175 5.55 15.33 9.56
CA GLY A 175 6.27 14.24 10.23
C GLY A 175 6.33 12.97 9.36
N PRO A 176 6.76 11.83 9.92
CA PRO A 176 6.93 10.58 9.17
C PRO A 176 5.61 9.92 8.74
N CYS A 177 4.49 10.27 9.35
CA CYS A 177 3.15 9.79 8.97
C CYS A 177 3.02 8.26 8.82
N SER A 178 3.62 7.48 9.73
CA SER A 178 3.64 6.01 9.65
C SER A 178 4.26 5.45 8.36
N LEU A 179 5.14 6.20 7.69
CA LEU A 179 5.72 5.79 6.42
C LEU A 179 6.49 4.47 6.53
N THR A 180 6.16 3.55 5.63
CA THR A 180 6.92 2.32 5.37
C THR A 180 7.24 2.23 3.88
N ILE A 181 8.43 1.74 3.56
CA ILE A 181 8.88 1.48 2.18
C ILE A 181 9.45 0.06 2.15
N THR A 182 8.86 -0.79 1.32
CA THR A 182 9.24 -2.20 1.17
C THR A 182 9.74 -2.43 -0.25
N VAL A 183 10.94 -3.00 -0.40
CA VAL A 183 11.59 -3.21 -1.70
C VAL A 183 11.70 -4.70 -2.02
N GLY A 184 11.48 -5.06 -3.29
CA GLY A 184 11.66 -6.42 -3.78
C GLY A 184 12.25 -6.48 -5.18
N ILE A 185 12.61 -7.69 -5.58
CA ILE A 185 13.25 -8.01 -6.85
C ILE A 185 12.29 -8.85 -7.70
N GLY A 186 12.10 -8.46 -8.95
CA GLY A 186 11.33 -9.22 -9.93
C GLY A 186 12.19 -10.25 -10.68
N PRO A 187 11.56 -11.24 -11.34
CA PRO A 187 12.26 -12.36 -11.98
C PRO A 187 13.20 -11.95 -13.11
N SER A 188 12.88 -10.88 -13.85
CA SER A 188 13.66 -10.41 -15.01
C SER A 188 14.96 -9.71 -14.62
N LEU A 189 15.09 -9.23 -13.38
CA LEU A 189 16.30 -8.55 -12.90
C LEU A 189 17.53 -9.42 -13.02
N PHE A 190 17.41 -10.72 -12.71
CA PHE A 190 18.55 -11.66 -12.71
C PHE A 190 19.24 -11.71 -14.07
N GLY A 191 18.46 -11.84 -15.15
CA GLY A 191 19.01 -11.86 -16.51
C GLY A 191 19.54 -10.50 -16.95
N LYS A 192 18.83 -9.40 -16.63
CA LYS A 192 19.22 -8.05 -17.07
C LYS A 192 20.45 -7.49 -16.36
N ALA A 193 20.64 -7.85 -15.09
CA ALA A 193 21.77 -7.39 -14.28
C ALA A 193 22.97 -8.35 -14.31
N GLY A 194 22.91 -9.45 -15.08
CA GLY A 194 23.98 -10.44 -15.13
C GLY A 194 24.20 -11.17 -13.81
N LEU A 195 23.14 -11.39 -13.03
CA LEU A 195 23.23 -12.21 -11.81
C LEU A 195 23.14 -13.70 -12.18
N ASP A 196 23.79 -14.54 -11.38
CA ASP A 196 23.71 -15.99 -11.52
C ASP A 196 22.24 -16.45 -11.56
N PRO A 197 21.78 -17.11 -12.65
CA PRO A 197 20.44 -17.66 -12.73
C PRO A 197 20.09 -18.63 -11.59
N ALA A 198 21.09 -19.33 -11.02
CA ALA A 198 20.90 -20.23 -9.88
C ALA A 198 20.60 -19.47 -8.57
N ALA A 199 20.93 -18.17 -8.49
CA ALA A 199 20.57 -17.33 -7.35
C ALA A 199 19.06 -16.97 -7.34
N ARG A 200 18.33 -17.17 -8.45
CA ARG A 200 16.89 -16.91 -8.53
C ARG A 200 16.11 -18.00 -7.77
N PRO A 201 15.35 -17.66 -6.71
CA PRO A 201 14.54 -18.64 -5.99
C PRO A 201 13.50 -19.28 -6.93
N PRO A 202 13.24 -20.59 -6.83
CA PRO A 202 12.21 -21.25 -7.63
C PRO A 202 10.80 -20.67 -7.37
N GLN A 203 10.55 -20.13 -6.18
CA GLN A 203 9.31 -19.43 -5.81
C GLN A 203 9.07 -18.14 -6.60
N LEU A 204 10.11 -17.57 -7.23
CA LEU A 204 10.02 -16.41 -8.11
C LEU A 204 9.76 -16.80 -9.58
N ALA A 205 9.34 -18.03 -9.85
CA ALA A 205 8.92 -18.45 -11.17
C ALA A 205 7.68 -17.65 -11.64
N PRO A 206 7.50 -17.45 -12.97
CA PRO A 206 6.33 -16.77 -13.51
C PRO A 206 5.02 -17.37 -12.98
N LEU A 207 4.07 -16.52 -12.64
CA LEU A 207 2.73 -16.96 -12.25
C LEU A 207 2.06 -17.67 -13.44
N PRO A 208 1.27 -18.74 -13.21
CA PRO A 208 0.45 -19.33 -14.26
C PRO A 208 -0.54 -18.31 -14.83
N ALA A 209 -0.94 -18.49 -16.08
CA ALA A 209 -2.10 -17.78 -16.61
C ALA A 209 -3.37 -18.31 -15.94
N PHE A 210 -4.28 -17.40 -15.59
CA PHE A 210 -5.59 -17.69 -15.02
C PHE A 210 -6.67 -17.24 -16.02
N GLY A 211 -7.67 -18.09 -16.29
CA GLY A 211 -8.54 -17.97 -17.46
C GLY A 211 -9.40 -16.70 -17.56
N THR A 212 -9.58 -15.93 -16.48
CA THR A 212 -10.42 -14.72 -16.43
C THR A 212 -9.62 -13.42 -16.49
N GLU A 213 -8.31 -13.48 -16.69
CA GLU A 213 -7.44 -12.30 -16.69
C GLU A 213 -7.48 -11.50 -18.00
N ARG A 214 -7.26 -10.19 -17.88
CA ARG A 214 -7.02 -9.26 -18.99
C ARG A 214 -5.79 -8.41 -18.69
N LEU A 215 -4.65 -9.06 -18.49
CA LEU A 215 -3.42 -8.41 -18.06
C LEU A 215 -2.89 -7.47 -19.14
N ASP A 216 -2.61 -6.22 -18.78
CA ASP A 216 -1.83 -5.28 -19.57
C ASP A 216 -0.33 -5.54 -19.33
N PRO A 217 0.44 -6.02 -20.32
CA PRO A 217 1.86 -6.28 -20.16
C PRO A 217 2.66 -5.02 -19.80
N ALA A 218 2.28 -3.84 -20.29
CA ALA A 218 3.00 -2.59 -20.01
C ALA A 218 2.88 -2.17 -18.54
N ARG A 219 1.80 -2.60 -17.88
CA ARG A 219 1.52 -2.32 -16.46
C ARG A 219 1.82 -3.51 -15.55
N SER A 220 2.31 -4.62 -16.09
CA SER A 220 2.62 -5.85 -15.34
C SER A 220 4.12 -6.05 -15.16
N ASP A 221 4.50 -6.91 -14.22
CA ASP A 221 5.88 -7.29 -13.90
C ASP A 221 6.78 -6.09 -13.54
N GLY A 222 8.09 -6.23 -13.75
CA GLY A 222 9.13 -5.25 -13.46
C GLY A 222 10.35 -5.88 -12.82
N ASP A 223 11.50 -5.21 -12.88
CA ASP A 223 12.76 -5.72 -12.34
C ASP A 223 12.89 -5.45 -10.83
N LEU A 224 12.38 -4.32 -10.36
CA LEU A 224 12.30 -3.96 -8.95
C LEU A 224 10.86 -3.59 -8.59
N GLY A 225 10.39 -4.05 -7.44
CA GLY A 225 9.08 -3.69 -6.88
C GLY A 225 9.25 -2.85 -5.63
N VAL A 226 8.44 -1.80 -5.49
CA VAL A 226 8.43 -0.94 -4.30
C VAL A 226 6.99 -0.76 -3.83
N VAL A 227 6.74 -1.01 -2.55
CA VAL A 227 5.47 -0.71 -1.87
C VAL A 227 5.74 0.40 -0.87
N LEU A 228 5.08 1.54 -1.05
CA LEU A 228 5.13 2.68 -0.14
C LEU A 228 3.77 2.85 0.52
N ALA A 229 3.73 3.11 1.82
CA ALA A 229 2.47 3.36 2.53
C ALA A 229 2.67 4.31 3.71
N ALA A 230 1.76 5.27 3.87
CA ALA A 230 1.75 6.27 4.95
C ALA A 230 0.33 6.76 5.21
N ASP A 231 0.11 7.47 6.31
CA ASP A 231 -1.17 8.11 6.63
C ASP A 231 -1.33 9.50 5.97
N ASP A 232 -0.37 9.91 5.14
CA ASP A 232 -0.37 11.17 4.39
C ASP A 232 0.06 10.94 2.93
N ALA A 233 -0.74 11.41 1.98
CA ALA A 233 -0.50 11.19 0.56
C ALA A 233 0.71 11.97 0.01
N LEU A 234 1.02 13.15 0.57
CA LEU A 234 2.16 13.96 0.18
C LEU A 234 3.48 13.28 0.61
N VAL A 235 3.50 12.65 1.78
CA VAL A 235 4.61 11.82 2.26
C VAL A 235 4.85 10.61 1.34
N VAL A 236 3.80 9.91 0.92
CA VAL A 236 3.93 8.79 -0.06
C VAL A 236 4.48 9.28 -1.40
N PHE A 237 3.92 10.38 -1.93
CA PHE A 237 4.36 10.98 -3.19
C PHE A 237 5.85 11.38 -3.13
N HIS A 238 6.24 12.07 -2.05
CA HIS A 238 7.61 12.51 -1.84
C HIS A 238 8.58 11.34 -1.78
N ALA A 239 8.26 10.30 -1.01
CA ALA A 239 9.09 9.11 -0.90
C ALA A 239 9.31 8.43 -2.25
N LEU A 240 8.26 8.26 -3.06
CA LEU A 240 8.39 7.70 -4.41
C LEU A 240 9.25 8.60 -5.30
N ARG A 241 9.09 9.92 -5.21
CA ARG A 241 9.87 10.89 -5.98
C ARG A 241 11.35 10.81 -5.65
N VAL A 242 11.71 10.70 -4.37
CA VAL A 242 13.09 10.53 -3.91
C VAL A 242 13.70 9.24 -4.48
N LEU A 243 13.03 8.10 -4.32
CA LEU A 243 13.52 6.81 -4.83
C LEU A 243 13.69 6.82 -6.35
N THR A 244 12.75 7.44 -7.07
CA THR A 244 12.81 7.60 -8.53
C THR A 244 14.01 8.44 -8.95
N ARG A 245 14.32 9.52 -8.23
CA ARG A 245 15.51 10.35 -8.51
C ARG A 245 16.80 9.59 -8.21
N ALA A 246 16.84 8.84 -7.10
CA ALA A 246 17.98 8.00 -6.75
C ALA A 246 18.22 6.84 -7.74
N ALA A 247 17.17 6.40 -8.44
CA ALA A 247 17.25 5.38 -9.48
C ALA A 247 17.77 5.88 -10.83
N ALA A 248 17.80 7.20 -11.06
CA ALA A 248 18.16 7.78 -12.35
C ALA A 248 19.53 7.29 -12.84
N GLY A 249 19.57 6.79 -14.07
CA GLY A 249 20.77 6.18 -14.68
C GLY A 249 20.87 4.66 -14.49
N THR A 250 20.22 4.09 -13.48
CA THR A 250 20.25 2.64 -13.19
C THR A 250 18.90 1.97 -13.44
N ALA A 251 17.80 2.65 -13.15
CA ALA A 251 16.44 2.13 -13.37
C ALA A 251 15.45 3.27 -13.62
N LYS A 252 14.31 2.95 -14.23
CA LYS A 252 13.20 3.89 -14.47
C LYS A 252 11.86 3.27 -14.07
N PRO A 253 10.88 4.06 -13.60
CA PRO A 253 9.54 3.56 -13.36
C PRO A 253 8.97 2.89 -14.61
N ARG A 254 8.42 1.68 -14.43
CA ARG A 254 7.68 0.93 -15.44
C ARG A 254 6.19 1.27 -15.33
N TRP A 255 5.65 1.18 -14.12
CA TRP A 255 4.29 1.56 -13.79
C TRP A 255 4.22 1.98 -12.31
N VAL A 256 3.21 2.79 -12.00
CA VAL A 256 2.92 3.30 -10.65
C VAL A 256 1.42 3.22 -10.46
N MET A 257 0.97 2.70 -9.32
CA MET A 257 -0.44 2.62 -8.95
C MET A 257 -0.63 3.07 -7.52
N SER A 258 -1.47 4.08 -7.33
CA SER A 258 -1.81 4.63 -6.02
C SER A 258 -3.16 4.09 -5.56
N GLY A 259 -3.29 3.92 -4.26
CA GLY A 259 -4.51 3.49 -3.63
C GLY A 259 -4.66 4.09 -2.23
N PHE A 260 -5.82 3.80 -1.65
CA PHE A 260 -6.22 4.31 -0.36
C PHE A 260 -6.94 3.24 0.48
N SER A 261 -6.97 3.47 1.77
CA SER A 261 -7.83 2.76 2.71
C SER A 261 -8.44 3.75 3.70
N ARG A 262 -9.28 3.24 4.60
CA ARG A 262 -9.88 4.05 5.67
C ARG A 262 -8.80 4.83 6.44
N ALA A 263 -9.02 6.12 6.64
CA ALA A 263 -8.12 6.97 7.41
C ALA A 263 -8.16 6.65 8.92
N PRO A 264 -7.03 6.83 9.65
CA PRO A 264 -7.04 6.78 11.11
C PRO A 264 -8.13 7.68 11.70
N GLY A 265 -8.75 7.25 12.81
CA GLY A 265 -9.81 8.01 13.48
C GLY A 265 -11.17 8.05 12.76
N SER A 266 -11.30 7.47 11.57
CA SER A 266 -12.60 7.36 10.86
C SER A 266 -13.54 6.30 11.46
N SER A 267 -13.04 5.45 12.36
CA SER A 267 -13.81 4.44 13.08
C SER A 267 -13.63 4.65 14.59
N PRO A 268 -14.69 4.51 15.41
CA PRO A 268 -14.57 4.53 16.87
C PRO A 268 -13.65 3.42 17.39
N ASP A 269 -13.67 2.26 16.72
CA ASP A 269 -12.73 1.17 16.99
C ASP A 269 -11.56 1.24 15.99
N PRO A 270 -10.32 1.52 16.46
CA PRO A 270 -9.13 1.56 15.60
C PRO A 270 -8.71 0.18 15.07
N ALA A 271 -9.16 -0.92 15.71
CA ALA A 271 -8.88 -2.29 15.30
C ALA A 271 -9.92 -2.87 14.33
N ALA A 272 -11.05 -2.18 14.12
CA ALA A 272 -12.12 -2.65 13.24
C ALA A 272 -11.61 -2.96 11.83
N THR A 273 -12.12 -4.03 11.22
CA THR A 273 -11.78 -4.37 9.83
C THR A 273 -12.18 -3.26 8.87
N GLY A 274 -11.33 -3.04 7.85
CA GLY A 274 -11.59 -2.04 6.80
C GLY A 274 -12.67 -2.51 5.81
N ARG A 275 -13.14 -1.59 4.95
CA ARG A 275 -14.02 -1.92 3.83
C ARG A 275 -13.31 -1.71 2.49
N ASN A 276 -13.69 -2.50 1.49
CA ASN A 276 -13.33 -2.27 0.09
C ASN A 276 -14.45 -1.49 -0.67
N LEU A 277 -14.24 -1.17 -1.95
CA LEU A 277 -15.20 -0.39 -2.74
C LEU A 277 -16.50 -1.13 -3.09
N MET A 278 -16.55 -2.46 -2.96
CA MET A 278 -17.80 -3.22 -3.02
C MET A 278 -18.61 -3.15 -1.72
N GLY A 279 -18.08 -2.47 -0.70
CA GLY A 279 -18.70 -2.25 0.61
C GLY A 279 -18.57 -3.43 1.57
N GLN A 280 -17.74 -4.43 1.27
CA GLN A 280 -17.53 -5.60 2.13
C GLN A 280 -16.47 -5.30 3.19
N LEU A 281 -16.58 -5.91 4.38
CA LEU A 281 -15.44 -5.98 5.30
C LEU A 281 -14.34 -6.84 4.68
N ASP A 282 -13.11 -6.32 4.66
CA ASP A 282 -11.98 -6.95 3.99
C ASP A 282 -10.75 -7.02 4.90
N GLY A 283 -10.41 -8.24 5.33
CA GLY A 283 -9.27 -8.51 6.21
C GLY A 283 -9.54 -9.52 7.33
N THR A 284 -10.81 -9.83 7.61
CA THR A 284 -11.28 -10.64 8.75
C THR A 284 -10.51 -11.94 9.01
N ASN A 285 -10.22 -12.73 7.97
CA ASN A 285 -9.55 -14.03 8.08
C ASN A 285 -8.06 -13.99 7.68
N ASN A 286 -7.42 -12.83 7.72
CA ASN A 286 -5.96 -12.78 7.54
C ASN A 286 -5.25 -13.56 8.65
N PRO A 287 -4.10 -14.20 8.35
CA PRO A 287 -3.18 -14.66 9.37
C PRO A 287 -2.80 -13.48 10.28
N ALA A 288 -2.88 -13.68 11.60
CA ALA A 288 -2.57 -12.65 12.58
C ALA A 288 -1.17 -12.90 13.19
N PRO A 289 -0.34 -11.87 13.44
CA PRO A 289 1.00 -12.02 14.03
C PRO A 289 1.04 -12.81 15.36
N ALA A 290 -0.05 -12.82 16.12
CA ALA A 290 -0.16 -13.57 17.37
C ALA A 290 -0.34 -15.09 17.16
N GLN A 291 -0.61 -15.56 15.93
CA GLN A 291 -0.76 -16.98 15.63
C GLN A 291 0.61 -17.67 15.58
N PRO A 292 0.78 -18.86 16.20
CA PRO A 292 2.08 -19.55 16.25
C PRO A 292 2.68 -19.87 14.87
N ASP A 293 1.84 -20.08 13.86
CA ASP A 293 2.24 -20.44 12.50
C ASP A 293 2.30 -19.23 11.53
N PHE A 294 2.07 -18.01 12.03
CA PHE A 294 2.05 -16.80 11.21
C PHE A 294 3.35 -16.59 10.43
N ALA A 295 4.49 -16.69 11.11
CA ALA A 295 5.79 -16.42 10.51
C ALA A 295 6.06 -17.37 9.32
N GLY A 296 5.75 -18.66 9.47
CA GLY A 296 5.91 -19.65 8.40
C GLY A 296 4.98 -19.46 7.20
N LYS A 297 3.84 -18.77 7.38
CA LYS A 297 2.92 -18.43 6.29
C LYS A 297 3.39 -17.22 5.49
N VAL A 298 4.02 -16.23 6.15
CA VAL A 298 4.28 -14.91 5.57
C VAL A 298 5.75 -14.69 5.19
N PHE A 299 6.69 -15.26 5.94
CA PHE A 299 8.12 -14.99 5.79
C PHE A 299 8.90 -16.26 5.44
N VAL A 300 9.92 -16.08 4.60
CA VAL A 300 10.84 -17.15 4.22
C VAL A 300 11.64 -17.61 5.44
N PRO A 301 11.65 -18.91 5.77
CA PRO A 301 12.23 -19.42 7.00
C PRO A 301 13.77 -19.32 6.99
N ALA A 302 14.37 -19.35 8.18
CA ALA A 302 15.81 -19.15 8.38
C ALA A 302 16.69 -20.28 7.80
N ASP A 303 16.12 -21.46 7.56
CA ASP A 303 16.76 -22.63 6.97
C ASP A 303 16.52 -22.76 5.46
N ALA A 304 15.82 -21.80 4.83
CA ALA A 304 15.54 -21.84 3.40
C ALA A 304 16.82 -21.98 2.55
N PRO A 305 16.80 -22.79 1.46
CA PRO A 305 17.97 -22.99 0.59
C PRO A 305 18.52 -21.70 -0.01
N THR A 306 17.66 -20.78 -0.40
CA THR A 306 18.06 -19.49 -0.99
C THR A 306 18.41 -18.50 0.13
N ALA A 307 19.67 -18.52 0.56
CA ALA A 307 20.13 -17.82 1.77
C ALA A 307 19.82 -16.31 1.79
N TRP A 308 19.93 -15.62 0.65
CA TRP A 308 19.69 -14.18 0.57
C TRP A 308 18.21 -13.80 0.76
N MET A 309 17.28 -14.76 0.66
CA MET A 309 15.84 -14.55 0.88
C MET A 309 15.36 -14.86 2.30
N ARG A 310 16.20 -15.41 3.19
CA ARG A 310 15.81 -15.75 4.57
C ARG A 310 15.33 -14.50 5.31
N GLY A 311 14.12 -14.55 5.88
CA GLY A 311 13.46 -13.39 6.51
C GLY A 311 12.75 -12.44 5.52
N GLY A 312 12.89 -12.65 4.21
CA GLY A 312 12.10 -11.99 3.19
C GLY A 312 10.68 -12.54 3.08
N SER A 313 9.95 -12.13 2.04
CA SER A 313 8.61 -12.60 1.69
C SER A 313 8.44 -12.58 0.16
N TYR A 314 7.40 -13.20 -0.37
CA TYR A 314 7.00 -13.02 -1.77
C TYR A 314 5.72 -12.21 -1.82
N LEU A 315 5.72 -11.16 -2.63
CA LEU A 315 4.54 -10.34 -2.91
C LEU A 315 3.97 -10.72 -4.27
N VAL A 316 2.71 -11.16 -4.28
CA VAL A 316 1.89 -11.15 -5.49
C VAL A 316 1.04 -9.89 -5.48
N PHE A 317 1.22 -9.08 -6.52
CA PHE A 317 0.44 -7.87 -6.76
C PHE A 317 -0.55 -8.07 -7.89
N ARG A 318 -1.79 -7.63 -7.70
CA ARG A 318 -2.84 -7.66 -8.72
C ARG A 318 -3.62 -6.36 -8.71
N ARG A 319 -3.75 -5.70 -9.85
CA ARG A 319 -4.79 -4.67 -10.03
C ARG A 319 -6.06 -5.36 -10.45
N ILE A 320 -7.08 -5.29 -9.62
CA ILE A 320 -8.37 -5.92 -9.84
C ILE A 320 -9.42 -4.83 -9.98
N ARG A 321 -9.90 -4.59 -11.19
CA ARG A 321 -11.02 -3.68 -11.41
C ARG A 321 -12.29 -4.31 -10.89
N MET A 322 -13.09 -3.53 -10.17
CA MET A 322 -14.42 -3.90 -9.72
C MET A 322 -15.43 -3.36 -10.73
N LEU A 323 -16.30 -4.23 -11.26
CA LEU A 323 -17.38 -3.86 -12.16
C LEU A 323 -18.54 -3.30 -11.33
N LEU A 324 -18.35 -2.10 -10.77
CA LEU A 324 -19.21 -1.53 -9.72
C LEU A 324 -20.66 -1.36 -10.18
N ASP A 325 -20.92 -0.87 -11.39
CA ASP A 325 -22.28 -0.74 -11.93
C ASP A 325 -23.03 -2.09 -11.96
N SER A 326 -22.32 -3.17 -12.33
CA SER A 326 -22.90 -4.53 -12.35
C SER A 326 -23.10 -5.09 -10.95
N TRP A 327 -22.19 -4.75 -10.02
CA TRP A 327 -22.26 -5.14 -8.62
C TRP A 327 -23.41 -4.45 -7.88
N ASP A 328 -23.55 -3.15 -8.03
CA ASP A 328 -24.56 -2.32 -7.36
C ASP A 328 -25.98 -2.57 -7.88
N ALA A 329 -26.11 -3.13 -9.09
CA ALA A 329 -27.39 -3.62 -9.60
C ALA A 329 -27.90 -4.90 -8.90
N GLN A 330 -27.05 -5.59 -8.12
CA GLN A 330 -27.43 -6.81 -7.40
C GLN A 330 -28.14 -6.49 -6.08
N THR A 331 -29.04 -7.38 -5.65
CA THR A 331 -29.59 -7.31 -4.29
C THR A 331 -28.50 -7.55 -3.23
N THR A 332 -28.64 -6.97 -2.04
CA THR A 332 -27.74 -7.25 -0.91
C THR A 332 -27.61 -8.75 -0.65
N ALA A 333 -28.72 -9.50 -0.70
CA ALA A 333 -28.70 -10.94 -0.49
C ALA A 333 -27.84 -11.68 -1.53
N GLU A 334 -27.85 -11.27 -2.80
CA GLU A 334 -26.97 -11.87 -3.81
C GLU A 334 -25.51 -11.46 -3.61
N GLN A 335 -25.25 -10.19 -3.30
CA GLN A 335 -23.90 -9.73 -2.97
C GLN A 335 -23.30 -10.52 -1.79
N GLU A 336 -24.09 -10.75 -0.75
CA GLU A 336 -23.70 -11.56 0.40
C GLU A 336 -23.46 -13.02 0.03
N ARG A 337 -24.30 -13.61 -0.85
CA ARG A 337 -24.10 -14.99 -1.34
C ARG A 337 -22.86 -15.16 -2.23
N VAL A 338 -22.53 -14.15 -3.04
CA VAL A 338 -21.30 -14.13 -3.86
C VAL A 338 -20.07 -14.22 -2.96
N ILE A 339 -20.07 -13.51 -1.83
CA ILE A 339 -18.94 -13.50 -0.91
C ILE A 339 -18.99 -14.66 0.09
N GLY A 340 -20.15 -14.95 0.66
CA GLY A 340 -20.36 -15.88 1.78
C GLY A 340 -20.40 -15.23 3.16
N ARG A 341 -20.44 -13.89 3.24
CA ARG A 341 -20.54 -13.11 4.50
C ARG A 341 -21.59 -12.00 4.38
N HIS A 342 -22.21 -11.66 5.50
CA HIS A 342 -23.06 -10.49 5.61
C HIS A 342 -22.28 -9.19 5.40
N LYS A 343 -22.83 -8.23 4.66
CA LYS A 343 -22.12 -6.98 4.33
C LYS A 343 -22.02 -6.04 5.52
N ASP A 344 -23.04 -6.00 6.37
CA ASP A 344 -23.12 -5.06 7.50
C ASP A 344 -22.15 -5.45 8.62
N THR A 345 -22.17 -6.71 9.03
CA THR A 345 -21.49 -7.28 10.20
C THR A 345 -20.25 -8.09 9.84
N GLY A 346 -20.09 -8.49 8.59
CA GLY A 346 -19.05 -9.43 8.18
C GLY A 346 -19.24 -10.85 8.68
N ALA A 347 -20.32 -11.19 9.39
CA ALA A 347 -20.53 -12.55 9.89
C ALA A 347 -20.64 -13.55 8.73
N PRO A 348 -20.13 -14.79 8.86
CA PRO A 348 -20.39 -15.83 7.87
C PRO A 348 -21.90 -16.04 7.68
N LEU A 349 -22.34 -16.36 6.47
CA LEU A 349 -23.76 -16.71 6.24
C LEU A 349 -24.21 -17.97 7.00
N SER A 350 -23.26 -18.75 7.51
CA SER A 350 -23.53 -19.86 8.44
C SER A 350 -23.85 -19.41 9.88
N GLY A 351 -23.84 -18.12 10.18
CA GLY A 351 -24.20 -17.52 11.48
C GLY A 351 -23.00 -17.03 12.32
N GLY A 352 -23.32 -16.29 13.39
CA GLY A 352 -22.37 -15.76 14.38
C GLY A 352 -22.03 -14.28 14.19
N THR A 353 -20.76 -13.93 14.44
CA THR A 353 -20.17 -12.59 14.31
C THR A 353 -19.05 -12.61 13.26
N GLU A 354 -18.46 -11.45 12.95
CA GLU A 354 -17.35 -11.33 11.98
C GLU A 354 -16.28 -12.43 12.15
N HIS A 355 -15.77 -12.59 13.37
CA HIS A 355 -14.69 -13.52 13.69
C HIS A 355 -15.16 -14.93 14.08
N THR A 356 -16.45 -15.24 13.91
CA THR A 356 -16.92 -16.62 14.07
C THR A 356 -16.29 -17.50 12.99
N PRO A 357 -15.76 -18.69 13.34
CA PRO A 357 -15.22 -19.63 12.36
C PRO A 357 -16.26 -19.97 11.29
N VAL A 358 -15.84 -19.95 10.03
CA VAL A 358 -16.72 -20.24 8.90
C VAL A 358 -17.11 -21.72 8.92
N ASN A 359 -18.42 -22.00 8.98
CA ASN A 359 -18.93 -23.37 8.89
C ASN A 359 -19.35 -23.70 7.45
N LEU A 360 -18.43 -24.31 6.68
CA LEU A 360 -18.66 -24.64 5.27
C LEU A 360 -19.67 -25.78 5.05
N SER A 361 -19.96 -26.60 6.06
CA SER A 361 -20.98 -27.65 6.01
C SER A 361 -22.36 -27.20 6.52
N GLY A 362 -22.47 -25.97 7.01
CA GLY A 362 -23.74 -25.39 7.45
C GLY A 362 -24.78 -25.36 6.34
N GLN A 363 -26.03 -25.69 6.68
CA GLN A 363 -27.16 -25.74 5.75
C GLN A 363 -28.29 -24.81 6.21
N ASN A 364 -29.02 -24.27 5.24
CA ASN A 364 -30.28 -23.60 5.47
C ASN A 364 -31.40 -24.63 5.76
N PRO A 365 -32.57 -24.20 6.26
CA PRO A 365 -33.71 -25.11 6.52
C PRO A 365 -34.19 -25.90 5.30
N ASP A 366 -33.94 -25.41 4.09
CA ASP A 366 -34.28 -26.08 2.83
C ASP A 366 -33.24 -27.12 2.37
N GLY A 367 -32.19 -27.35 3.17
CA GLY A 367 -31.10 -28.29 2.87
C GLY A 367 -30.00 -27.73 1.96
N SER A 368 -30.14 -26.52 1.43
CA SER A 368 -29.09 -25.86 0.67
C SER A 368 -27.92 -25.44 1.57
N LEU A 369 -26.72 -25.32 1.01
CA LEU A 369 -25.57 -24.81 1.78
C LEU A 369 -25.82 -23.34 2.18
N ALA A 370 -25.60 -23.02 3.47
CA ALA A 370 -25.67 -21.65 3.97
C ALA A 370 -24.63 -20.75 3.26
N ILE A 371 -23.48 -21.31 2.92
CA ILE A 371 -22.45 -20.67 2.10
C ILE A 371 -22.38 -21.42 0.76
N ARG A 372 -22.81 -20.74 -0.32
CA ARG A 372 -22.92 -21.29 -1.68
C ARG A 372 -21.60 -21.93 -2.13
N GLY A 373 -21.68 -22.99 -2.94
CA GLY A 373 -20.52 -23.78 -3.36
C GLY A 373 -19.43 -22.99 -4.11
N ASP A 374 -19.82 -21.94 -4.82
CA ASP A 374 -18.99 -21.01 -5.59
C ASP A 374 -18.74 -19.68 -4.85
N ALA A 375 -19.10 -19.57 -3.56
CA ALA A 375 -18.88 -18.35 -2.78
C ALA A 375 -17.39 -18.10 -2.55
N HIS A 376 -16.98 -16.83 -2.67
CA HIS A 376 -15.58 -16.43 -2.64
C HIS A 376 -14.83 -16.95 -1.40
N ILE A 377 -15.39 -16.75 -0.20
CA ILE A 377 -14.70 -17.17 1.05
C ILE A 377 -14.55 -18.68 1.15
N ARG A 378 -15.47 -19.46 0.55
CA ARG A 378 -15.43 -20.93 0.58
C ARG A 378 -14.29 -21.41 -0.29
N LEU A 379 -14.21 -20.90 -1.51
CA LEU A 379 -13.19 -21.28 -2.47
C LEU A 379 -11.80 -20.75 -2.07
N ALA A 380 -11.72 -19.60 -1.39
CA ALA A 380 -10.48 -19.02 -0.91
C ALA A 380 -10.00 -19.60 0.44
N ALA A 381 -10.82 -20.37 1.16
CA ALA A 381 -10.47 -20.87 2.48
C ALA A 381 -9.27 -21.82 2.45
N ALA A 382 -8.36 -21.69 3.43
CA ALA A 382 -7.19 -22.57 3.56
C ALA A 382 -7.57 -24.06 3.61
N ALA A 383 -8.70 -24.40 4.25
CA ALA A 383 -9.21 -25.77 4.33
C ALA A 383 -9.53 -26.38 2.95
N GLY A 384 -9.91 -25.56 1.97
CA GLY A 384 -10.15 -25.98 0.58
C GLY A 384 -8.93 -25.88 -0.33
N ASN A 385 -7.78 -25.45 0.19
CA ASN A 385 -6.56 -25.17 -0.59
C ASN A 385 -5.31 -25.78 0.06
N SER A 386 -5.42 -26.97 0.66
CA SER A 386 -4.30 -27.69 1.29
C SER A 386 -3.52 -26.86 2.31
N GLY A 387 -4.22 -26.01 3.06
CA GLY A 387 -3.62 -25.11 4.06
C GLY A 387 -3.00 -23.85 3.50
N ALA A 388 -3.11 -23.59 2.18
CA ALA A 388 -2.54 -22.40 1.57
C ALA A 388 -3.07 -21.11 2.23
N ALA A 389 -2.15 -20.20 2.53
CA ALA A 389 -2.44 -18.99 3.26
C ALA A 389 -1.60 -17.82 2.74
N MET A 390 -2.15 -16.62 2.85
CA MET A 390 -1.47 -15.37 2.51
C MET A 390 -1.97 -14.26 3.44
N LEU A 391 -1.10 -13.31 3.75
CA LEU A 391 -1.48 -12.06 4.39
C LEU A 391 -1.94 -11.09 3.29
N ARG A 392 -3.22 -10.72 3.27
CA ARG A 392 -3.76 -9.77 2.30
C ARG A 392 -3.70 -8.35 2.87
N ARG A 393 -3.07 -7.44 2.15
CA ARG A 393 -2.84 -6.05 2.57
C ARG A 393 -3.15 -5.05 1.46
N GLY A 394 -4.33 -5.25 0.85
CA GLY A 394 -4.77 -4.50 -0.33
C GLY A 394 -5.19 -3.06 -0.04
N LEU A 395 -5.20 -2.25 -1.10
CA LEU A 395 -5.66 -0.86 -1.11
C LEU A 395 -6.79 -0.71 -2.13
N SER A 396 -7.81 0.08 -1.84
CA SER A 396 -8.77 0.50 -2.86
C SER A 396 -8.08 1.47 -3.84
N TYR A 397 -8.52 1.52 -5.10
CA TYR A 397 -8.09 2.56 -6.03
C TYR A 397 -9.28 3.14 -6.79
N ASP A 398 -9.12 4.38 -7.23
CA ASP A 398 -10.04 5.10 -8.12
C ASP A 398 -9.20 5.97 -9.05
N ASP A 399 -9.20 5.61 -10.33
CA ASP A 399 -8.48 6.34 -11.39
C ASP A 399 -9.47 7.07 -12.32
N GLY A 400 -10.67 7.39 -11.84
CA GLY A 400 -11.71 8.09 -12.59
C GLY A 400 -12.53 7.15 -13.46
N LEU A 401 -12.80 7.54 -14.71
CA LEU A 401 -13.64 6.79 -15.65
C LEU A 401 -12.80 6.13 -16.75
N THR A 402 -13.24 4.96 -17.19
CA THR A 402 -12.75 4.31 -18.42
C THR A 402 -13.27 5.05 -19.66
N ALA A 403 -12.75 4.69 -20.85
CA ALA A 403 -13.15 5.32 -22.11
C ALA A 403 -14.65 5.14 -22.44
N ASP A 404 -15.27 4.07 -21.95
CA ASP A 404 -16.70 3.76 -22.04
C ASP A 404 -17.53 4.36 -20.89
N GLY A 405 -16.92 5.20 -20.03
CA GLY A 405 -17.62 5.95 -18.98
C GLY A 405 -17.90 5.15 -17.70
N GLN A 406 -17.33 3.96 -17.56
CA GLN A 406 -17.47 3.12 -16.37
C GLN A 406 -16.43 3.49 -15.32
N PRO A 407 -16.69 3.29 -14.01
CA PRO A 407 -15.68 3.50 -12.98
C PRO A 407 -14.41 2.67 -13.23
N ASN A 408 -13.27 3.34 -13.32
CA ASN A 408 -11.95 2.72 -13.30
C ASN A 408 -11.47 2.62 -11.85
N ALA A 409 -12.18 1.82 -11.07
CA ALA A 409 -11.97 1.69 -9.64
C ALA A 409 -11.95 0.21 -9.21
N GLY A 410 -11.29 -0.09 -8.10
CA GLY A 410 -11.23 -1.46 -7.61
C GLY A 410 -10.24 -1.66 -6.48
N LEU A 411 -9.55 -2.81 -6.51
CA LEU A 411 -8.61 -3.24 -5.49
C LEU A 411 -7.20 -3.42 -6.07
N LEU A 412 -6.24 -2.71 -5.50
CA LEU A 412 -4.82 -3.07 -5.55
C LEU A 412 -4.61 -4.18 -4.53
N PHE A 413 -4.67 -5.43 -4.99
CA PHE A 413 -4.52 -6.59 -4.15
C PHE A 413 -3.03 -6.91 -3.93
N LEU A 414 -2.62 -6.93 -2.66
CA LEU A 414 -1.27 -7.28 -2.24
C LEU A 414 -1.37 -8.53 -1.35
N ALA A 415 -0.80 -9.64 -1.81
CA ALA A 415 -0.72 -10.89 -1.05
C ALA A 415 0.73 -11.21 -0.70
N TRP A 416 1.01 -11.29 0.60
CA TRP A 416 2.31 -11.63 1.15
C TRP A 416 2.31 -13.08 1.62
N GLN A 417 3.33 -13.84 1.23
CA GLN A 417 3.48 -15.24 1.61
C GLN A 417 4.94 -15.68 1.60
N ALA A 418 5.26 -16.72 2.37
CA ALA A 418 6.57 -17.35 2.37
C ALA A 418 6.87 -18.10 1.06
N ASP A 419 5.83 -18.58 0.37
CA ASP A 419 5.91 -19.26 -0.93
C ASP A 419 4.60 -19.08 -1.71
N PRO A 420 4.61 -18.46 -2.91
CA PRO A 420 3.41 -18.32 -3.76
C PRO A 420 2.71 -19.65 -4.09
N ASN A 421 3.46 -20.77 -4.15
CA ASN A 421 2.90 -22.10 -4.41
C ASN A 421 2.12 -22.68 -3.23
N HIS A 422 2.30 -22.13 -2.03
CA HIS A 422 1.58 -22.46 -0.81
C HIS A 422 0.71 -21.28 -0.32
N GLY A 423 0.44 -20.32 -1.20
CA GLY A 423 -0.36 -19.13 -0.91
C GLY A 423 -1.24 -18.75 -2.11
N PHE A 424 -0.85 -17.70 -2.84
CA PHE A 424 -1.64 -17.15 -3.94
C PHE A 424 -1.98 -18.14 -5.06
N VAL A 425 -1.01 -18.92 -5.54
CA VAL A 425 -1.16 -19.73 -6.76
C VAL A 425 -2.27 -20.80 -6.62
N PRO A 426 -2.26 -21.68 -5.60
CA PRO A 426 -3.32 -22.69 -5.45
C PRO A 426 -4.69 -22.05 -5.22
N VAL A 427 -4.77 -20.96 -4.43
CA VAL A 427 -6.02 -20.24 -4.18
C VAL A 427 -6.59 -19.66 -5.47
N GLN A 428 -5.81 -18.89 -6.23
CA GLN A 428 -6.27 -18.29 -7.48
C GLN A 428 -6.63 -19.36 -8.53
N LYS A 429 -5.89 -20.48 -8.57
CA LYS A 429 -6.28 -21.64 -9.41
C LYS A 429 -7.66 -22.12 -8.99
N HIS A 430 -7.91 -22.33 -7.70
CA HIS A 430 -9.21 -22.81 -7.24
C HIS A 430 -10.35 -21.83 -7.55
N LEU A 431 -10.15 -20.53 -7.32
CA LEU A 431 -11.11 -19.47 -7.68
C LEU A 431 -11.44 -19.46 -9.18
N THR A 432 -10.45 -19.76 -10.03
CA THR A 432 -10.64 -19.82 -11.48
C THR A 432 -11.37 -21.10 -11.91
N HIS A 433 -10.90 -22.26 -11.47
CA HIS A 433 -11.43 -23.57 -11.92
C HIS A 433 -12.83 -23.86 -11.36
N SER A 434 -13.10 -23.47 -10.12
CA SER A 434 -14.41 -23.66 -9.47
C SER A 434 -15.39 -22.53 -9.78
N MET A 435 -15.05 -21.63 -10.72
CA MET A 435 -15.89 -20.53 -11.18
C MET A 435 -16.41 -19.66 -10.03
N ASP A 436 -15.50 -19.08 -9.25
CA ASP A 436 -15.85 -18.14 -8.18
C ASP A 436 -16.85 -17.10 -8.68
N ALA A 437 -17.97 -16.98 -7.96
CA ALA A 437 -19.05 -16.07 -8.29
C ALA A 437 -18.59 -14.61 -8.40
N LEU A 438 -17.55 -14.23 -7.65
CA LEU A 438 -16.98 -12.88 -7.68
C LEU A 438 -16.31 -12.55 -9.02
N ASN A 439 -15.90 -13.56 -9.81
CA ASN A 439 -15.30 -13.34 -11.13
C ASN A 439 -16.26 -12.64 -12.11
N ARG A 440 -17.58 -12.67 -11.87
CA ARG A 440 -18.56 -11.92 -12.68
C ARG A 440 -18.49 -10.41 -12.46
N PHE A 441 -17.90 -9.98 -11.36
CA PHE A 441 -17.89 -8.58 -10.92
C PHE A 441 -16.48 -8.02 -10.79
N THR A 442 -15.46 -8.76 -11.21
CA THR A 442 -14.06 -8.34 -11.12
C THR A 442 -13.29 -8.69 -12.38
N THR A 443 -12.21 -7.96 -12.64
CA THR A 443 -11.29 -8.25 -13.74
C THR A 443 -9.86 -7.98 -13.29
N HIS A 444 -8.98 -8.96 -13.43
CA HIS A 444 -7.55 -8.79 -13.18
C HIS A 444 -6.90 -8.12 -14.40
N GLU A 445 -6.36 -6.92 -14.23
CA GLU A 445 -5.83 -6.09 -15.33
C GLU A 445 -4.30 -5.94 -15.26
N THR A 446 -3.71 -6.32 -14.14
CA THR A 446 -2.26 -6.22 -13.92
C THR A 446 -1.82 -7.32 -12.97
N SER A 447 -0.62 -7.84 -13.21
CA SER A 447 0.02 -8.83 -12.35
C SER A 447 1.49 -8.49 -12.15
N ALA A 448 2.02 -8.73 -10.95
CA ALA A 448 3.46 -8.81 -10.73
C ALA A 448 3.77 -9.75 -9.56
N LEU A 449 4.94 -10.38 -9.61
CA LEU A 449 5.49 -11.19 -8.53
C LEU A 449 6.88 -10.66 -8.19
N PHE A 450 7.09 -10.34 -6.91
CA PHE A 450 8.36 -9.84 -6.39
C PHE A 450 8.85 -10.68 -5.21
N ALA A 451 10.15 -10.98 -5.19
CA ALA A 451 10.86 -11.46 -4.01
C ALA A 451 11.22 -10.25 -3.13
N MET A 452 10.43 -10.04 -2.08
CA MET A 452 10.57 -8.92 -1.15
C MET A 452 11.69 -9.26 -0.18
N VAL A 453 12.80 -8.53 -0.30
CA VAL A 453 14.07 -8.90 0.34
C VAL A 453 13.99 -8.77 1.88
N PRO A 454 14.86 -9.42 2.67
CA PRO A 454 14.92 -9.15 4.10
C PRO A 454 15.32 -7.70 4.39
N ALA A 455 15.00 -7.22 5.58
CA ALA A 455 15.52 -5.95 6.07
C ALA A 455 17.06 -6.00 6.13
N PRO A 456 17.74 -4.88 5.81
CA PRO A 456 19.19 -4.82 5.94
C PRO A 456 19.60 -5.05 7.40
N VAL A 457 20.69 -5.78 7.60
CA VAL A 457 21.38 -5.83 8.90
C VAL A 457 21.87 -4.43 9.28
N PRO A 458 22.09 -4.13 10.57
CA PRO A 458 22.69 -2.85 10.96
C PRO A 458 23.99 -2.56 10.21
N GLY A 459 24.04 -1.40 9.52
CA GLY A 459 25.18 -1.00 8.68
C GLY A 459 25.23 -1.65 7.29
N GLY A 460 24.31 -2.57 6.99
CA GLY A 460 24.18 -3.19 5.67
C GLY A 460 23.21 -2.45 4.75
N TYR A 461 22.95 -3.06 3.58
CA TYR A 461 22.03 -2.51 2.58
C TYR A 461 21.07 -3.57 2.02
N LEU A 462 19.98 -3.13 1.39
CA LEU A 462 19.00 -4.01 0.77
C LEU A 462 19.67 -4.96 -0.23
N SER A 463 19.30 -6.24 -0.20
CA SER A 463 19.82 -7.26 -1.12
C SER A 463 21.35 -7.49 -1.03
N GLN A 464 22.00 -7.06 0.05
CA GLN A 464 23.46 -7.16 0.21
C GLN A 464 24.00 -8.59 0.00
N ALA A 465 23.36 -9.59 0.60
CA ALA A 465 23.81 -10.99 0.48
C ALA A 465 23.76 -11.50 -0.97
N LEU A 466 22.82 -11.03 -1.78
CA LEU A 466 22.72 -11.36 -3.21
C LEU A 466 23.81 -10.66 -4.02
N LEU A 467 24.00 -9.35 -3.78
CA LEU A 467 24.85 -8.51 -4.62
C LEU A 467 26.33 -8.63 -4.28
N ASP A 468 26.70 -8.79 -3.00
CA ASP A 468 28.09 -9.05 -2.61
C ASP A 468 28.56 -10.41 -3.15
N HIS A 469 27.70 -11.43 -3.15
CA HIS A 469 28.02 -12.73 -3.77
C HIS A 469 28.27 -12.58 -5.27
N ALA A 470 27.41 -11.84 -5.98
CA ALA A 470 27.53 -11.63 -7.42
C ALA A 470 28.81 -10.87 -7.83
N LEU A 471 29.35 -10.02 -6.95
CA LEU A 471 30.59 -9.27 -7.20
C LEU A 471 31.87 -10.08 -6.90
N LEU A 472 31.74 -11.16 -6.11
CA LEU A 472 32.82 -12.11 -5.85
C LEU A 472 32.94 -13.18 -6.95
N ASP A 473 31.92 -13.31 -7.80
CA ASP A 473 31.94 -14.24 -8.93
C ASP A 473 32.97 -13.78 -9.99
N PRO A 474 34.00 -14.60 -10.30
CA PRO A 474 35.03 -14.27 -11.29
C PRO A 474 34.46 -13.97 -12.68
N THR A 475 33.28 -14.52 -13.01
CA THR A 475 32.62 -14.30 -14.31
C THR A 475 32.08 -12.87 -14.46
N ASN A 476 31.85 -12.16 -13.35
CA ASN A 476 31.35 -10.78 -13.33
C ASN A 476 32.44 -9.71 -13.20
N GLN A 477 33.72 -10.09 -13.09
CA GLN A 477 34.84 -9.14 -13.00
C GLN A 477 35.46 -8.80 -14.38
N GLY A 478 34.88 -9.29 -15.48
CA GLY A 478 35.48 -9.27 -16.82
C GLY A 478 34.83 -8.38 -17.87
N HIS A 479 34.02 -7.37 -17.50
CA HIS A 479 33.38 -6.45 -18.46
C HIS A 479 33.57 -4.98 -18.12
#